data_AF-A0A0X3TIR5-F1
#
_entry.id   AF-A0A0X3TIR5-F1
#
_cell.length_a   1.000
_cell.length_b   1.000
_cell.length_c   1.000
_cell.angle_alpha   90.00
_cell.angle_beta   90.00
_cell.angle_gamma   90.00
#
_symmetry.space_group_name_H-M   'P 1'
#
loop_
_entity.id
_entity.type
_entity.pdbx_description
1 polymer ?
#
loop_
_entity_poly.entity_id
_entity_poly.type
_entity_poly.pdbx_seq_one_letter_code
_entity_poly.pdbx_strand_id
1 'polypeptide(L)'
;MNLQITPKTMPTLMHFRGEGLNDVLASFGASGLGVFQYQSVAKDQFVAKLGEEELYVCVEQPLGAVSENNQYAFQRGDAIFELSGNWKALMSEVCIYDFRQSQPGDFLMVSIAGVSAWLLVPEADAPLILGCDPTFGHYFQETLSQQIQKSPFLKMECQDDD
;
A
#
# COMPACT_ATOMS: atom_id res chain seq x y z
N MET A 1 -3.23 -13.85 15.65
CA MET A 1 -1.85 -13.38 15.39
C MET A 1 -1.74 -11.96 15.94
N ASN A 2 -0.72 -11.63 16.73
CA ASN A 2 -0.59 -10.30 17.33
C ASN A 2 -0.34 -9.24 16.26
N LEU A 3 -1.05 -8.12 16.38
CA LEU A 3 -0.90 -6.98 15.49
C LEU A 3 0.47 -6.34 15.67
N GLN A 4 1.22 -6.17 14.57
CA GLN A 4 2.55 -5.58 14.59
C GLN A 4 2.74 -4.66 13.39
N ILE A 5 3.49 -3.58 13.60
CA ILE A 5 3.95 -2.67 12.54
C ILE A 5 5.46 -2.77 12.43
N THR A 6 5.96 -3.02 11.23
CA THR A 6 7.39 -3.10 10.94
C THR A 6 7.76 -2.15 9.81
N PRO A 7 8.85 -1.38 9.94
CA PRO A 7 9.38 -0.61 8.81
C PRO A 7 9.76 -1.54 7.66
N LYS A 8 9.45 -1.12 6.44
CA LYS A 8 9.80 -1.82 5.20
C LYS A 8 10.49 -0.84 4.27
N THR A 9 11.38 -1.36 3.42
CA THR A 9 12.04 -0.55 2.38
C THR A 9 11.59 -1.02 1.01
N MET A 10 11.32 -0.06 0.12
CA MET A 10 11.06 -0.32 -1.30
C MET A 10 11.90 0.67 -2.11
N PRO A 11 13.23 0.46 -2.20
CA PRO A 11 14.13 1.42 -2.83
C PRO A 11 13.86 1.60 -4.33
N THR A 12 13.14 0.66 -4.96
CA THR A 12 12.76 0.72 -6.37
C THR A 12 11.32 1.18 -6.58
N LEU A 13 10.68 1.78 -5.57
CA LEU A 13 9.37 2.39 -5.74
C LEU A 13 9.48 3.62 -6.63
N MET A 14 8.81 3.57 -7.76
CA MET A 14 8.80 4.59 -8.80
C MET A 14 7.36 5.04 -9.05
N HIS A 15 7.22 6.33 -9.35
CA HIS A 15 5.97 6.92 -9.82
C HIS A 15 6.12 7.22 -11.31
N PHE A 16 5.28 6.57 -12.12
CA PHE A 16 5.18 6.76 -13.57
C PHE A 16 4.01 7.66 -13.90
N ARG A 17 4.23 8.63 -14.79
CA ARG A 17 3.18 9.48 -15.35
C ARG A 17 3.37 9.69 -16.84
N GLY A 18 2.27 9.78 -17.56
CA GLY A 18 2.25 10.06 -18.99
C GLY A 18 1.37 9.12 -19.81
N GLU A 19 1.40 9.32 -21.11
CA GLU A 19 0.64 8.53 -22.07
C GLU A 19 1.22 7.12 -22.23
N GLY A 20 0.42 6.15 -22.67
CA GLY A 20 0.92 4.81 -23.05
C GLY A 20 1.33 3.90 -21.88
N LEU A 21 1.01 4.24 -20.63
CA LEU A 21 1.38 3.41 -19.46
C LEU A 21 0.71 2.02 -19.44
N ASN A 22 -0.30 1.78 -20.27
CA ASN A 22 -0.86 0.43 -20.46
C ASN A 22 0.15 -0.55 -21.08
N ASP A 23 1.09 -0.08 -21.91
CA ASP A 23 2.17 -0.93 -22.45
C ASP A 23 3.18 -1.30 -21.35
N VAL A 24 3.44 -0.36 -20.44
CA VAL A 24 4.25 -0.60 -19.24
C VAL A 24 3.57 -1.66 -18.36
N LEU A 25 2.25 -1.55 -18.10
CA LEU A 25 1.48 -2.58 -17.40
C LEU A 25 1.58 -3.95 -18.09
N ALA A 26 1.48 -3.98 -19.42
CA ALA A 26 1.57 -5.22 -20.18
C ALA A 26 2.93 -5.90 -20.07
N SER A 27 4.03 -5.13 -19.99
CA SER A 27 5.38 -5.66 -19.77
C SER A 27 5.53 -6.43 -18.45
N PHE A 28 4.69 -6.11 -17.46
CA PHE A 28 4.62 -6.77 -16.16
C PHE A 28 3.57 -7.89 -16.08
N GLY A 29 2.86 -8.18 -17.17
CA GLY A 29 1.74 -9.12 -17.16
C GLY A 29 0.54 -8.60 -16.35
N ALA A 30 0.37 -7.28 -16.26
CA ALA A 30 -0.69 -6.60 -15.51
C ALA A 30 -1.64 -5.80 -16.42
N SER A 31 -1.79 -6.19 -17.69
CA SER A 31 -2.61 -5.47 -18.68
C SER A 31 -4.09 -5.34 -18.32
N GLY A 32 -4.60 -6.24 -17.46
CA GLY A 32 -5.99 -6.26 -17.02
C GLY A 32 -6.27 -5.40 -15.78
N LEU A 33 -5.27 -4.69 -15.26
CA LEU A 33 -5.38 -3.95 -14.01
C LEU A 33 -6.30 -2.72 -14.16
N GLY A 34 -7.36 -2.66 -13.35
CA GLY A 34 -8.26 -1.52 -13.28
C GLY A 34 -7.65 -0.34 -12.52
N VAL A 35 -8.30 0.83 -12.62
CA VAL A 35 -7.91 2.02 -11.83
C VAL A 35 -8.16 1.74 -10.34
N PHE A 36 -7.23 2.20 -9.49
CA PHE A 36 -7.16 1.92 -8.05
C PHE A 36 -7.02 0.43 -7.73
N GLN A 37 -6.33 -0.32 -8.58
CA GLN A 37 -5.94 -1.70 -8.32
C GLN A 37 -4.42 -1.86 -8.39
N TYR A 38 -3.92 -2.89 -7.73
CA TYR A 38 -2.54 -3.35 -7.84
C TYR A 38 -2.46 -4.85 -8.10
N GLN A 39 -1.35 -5.26 -8.69
CA GLN A 39 -0.98 -6.65 -8.87
C GLN A 39 0.42 -6.88 -8.30
N SER A 40 0.55 -7.92 -7.47
CA SER A 40 1.85 -8.43 -7.07
C SER A 40 2.49 -9.17 -8.24
N VAL A 41 3.72 -8.81 -8.60
CA VAL A 41 4.46 -9.44 -9.71
C VAL A 41 5.56 -10.37 -9.21
N ALA A 42 6.04 -10.16 -7.98
CA ALA A 42 6.92 -11.06 -7.25
C ALA A 42 6.88 -10.70 -5.75
N LYS A 43 7.66 -11.41 -4.93
CA LYS A 43 7.83 -11.05 -3.52
C LYS A 43 8.36 -9.61 -3.42
N ASP A 44 7.66 -8.78 -2.65
CA ASP A 44 7.99 -7.37 -2.43
C ASP A 44 7.99 -6.50 -3.70
N GLN A 45 7.36 -6.98 -4.78
CA GLN A 45 7.28 -6.28 -6.06
C GLN A 45 5.84 -6.19 -6.53
N PHE A 46 5.43 -4.99 -6.95
CA PHE A 46 4.06 -4.73 -7.37
C PHE A 46 4.00 -3.66 -8.46
N VAL A 47 2.86 -3.64 -9.14
CA VAL A 47 2.45 -2.55 -10.02
C VAL A 47 1.03 -2.14 -9.64
N ALA A 48 0.78 -0.85 -9.50
CA ALA A 48 -0.52 -0.29 -9.19
C ALA A 48 -0.93 0.76 -10.22
N LYS A 49 -2.18 0.73 -10.67
CA LYS A 49 -2.76 1.70 -11.59
C LYS A 49 -3.56 2.72 -10.80
N LEU A 50 -3.07 3.95 -10.74
CA LEU A 50 -3.71 5.05 -10.00
C LEU A 50 -4.65 5.87 -10.92
N GLY A 51 -4.42 5.80 -12.23
CA GLY A 51 -5.24 6.43 -13.27
C GLY A 51 -4.81 5.94 -14.64
N GLU A 52 -5.38 6.50 -15.71
CA GLU A 52 -5.00 6.11 -17.09
C GLU A 52 -3.56 6.49 -17.44
N GLU A 53 -3.04 7.55 -16.81
CA GLU A 53 -1.70 8.09 -17.04
C GLU A 53 -0.88 8.13 -15.74
N GLU A 54 -1.19 7.28 -14.76
CA GLU A 54 -0.52 7.28 -13.46
C GLU A 54 -0.37 5.86 -12.91
N LEU A 55 0.88 5.42 -12.69
CA LEU A 55 1.19 4.12 -12.07
C LEU A 55 2.19 4.27 -10.92
N TYR A 56 2.07 3.39 -9.93
CA TYR A 56 3.17 3.08 -9.00
C TYR A 56 3.77 1.75 -9.38
N VAL A 57 5.10 1.68 -9.43
CA VAL A 57 5.83 0.47 -9.80
C VAL A 57 6.95 0.25 -8.79
N CYS A 58 7.01 -0.94 -8.21
CA CYS A 58 8.12 -1.39 -7.37
C CYS A 58 8.61 -2.73 -7.90
N VAL A 59 9.69 -2.74 -8.67
CA VAL A 59 10.29 -3.95 -9.27
C VAL A 59 11.81 -3.90 -9.22
N GLU A 60 12.49 -5.04 -9.18
CA GLU A 60 13.96 -5.10 -9.10
C GLU A 60 14.64 -4.85 -10.44
N GLN A 61 13.97 -5.17 -11.56
CA GLN A 61 14.53 -5.05 -12.90
C GLN A 61 14.34 -3.65 -13.47
N PRO A 62 15.28 -3.16 -14.29
CA PRO A 62 15.17 -1.85 -14.88
C PRO A 62 13.92 -1.79 -15.74
N LEU A 63 13.11 -0.75 -15.51
CA LEU A 63 12.09 -0.31 -16.45
C LEU A 63 12.80 0.14 -17.73
N GLY A 64 13.00 -0.82 -18.63
CA GLY A 64 13.48 -0.56 -19.97
C GLY A 64 12.49 0.39 -20.66
N ALA A 65 13.00 1.53 -21.10
CA ALA A 65 12.30 2.50 -21.94
C ALA A 65 11.10 3.23 -21.29
N VAL A 66 11.35 4.10 -20.31
CA VAL A 66 10.69 5.42 -20.35
C VAL A 66 11.38 6.20 -21.47
N SER A 67 11.03 5.87 -22.71
CA SER A 67 11.71 6.40 -23.91
C SER A 67 10.74 6.95 -24.94
N GLU A 68 9.48 7.16 -24.57
CA GLU A 68 8.50 7.82 -25.42
C GLU A 68 8.26 9.26 -24.97
N ASN A 69 8.16 10.15 -25.95
CA ASN A 69 7.86 11.56 -25.73
C ASN A 69 6.55 11.64 -24.93
N ASN A 70 6.59 12.17 -23.70
CA ASN A 70 5.48 12.37 -22.74
C ASN A 70 5.40 11.40 -21.55
N GLN A 71 6.33 10.46 -21.38
CA GLN A 71 6.42 9.68 -20.15
C GLN A 71 7.53 10.19 -19.24
N TYR A 72 7.27 10.23 -17.93
CA TYR A 72 8.30 10.47 -16.92
C TYR A 72 8.12 9.52 -15.75
N ALA A 73 9.26 9.10 -15.20
CA ALA A 73 9.30 8.28 -14.00
C ALA A 73 10.26 8.92 -12.99
N PHE A 74 9.86 8.94 -11.73
CA PHE A 74 10.71 9.41 -10.64
C PHE A 74 10.61 8.48 -9.45
N GLN A 75 11.73 8.36 -8.73
CA GLN A 75 11.81 7.54 -7.53
C GLN A 75 11.02 8.19 -6.40
N ARG A 76 10.25 7.38 -5.68
CA ARG A 76 9.57 7.79 -4.46
C ARG A 76 10.44 7.46 -3.25
N GLY A 77 10.43 8.36 -2.27
CA GLY A 77 11.14 8.20 -1.00
C GLY A 77 10.19 7.94 0.16
N ASP A 78 9.11 7.19 -0.04
CA ASP A 78 8.05 7.02 0.97
C ASP A 78 8.55 6.30 2.23
N ALA A 79 7.97 6.66 3.38
CA ALA A 79 8.08 5.85 4.59
C ALA A 79 7.07 4.71 4.50
N ILE A 80 7.57 3.47 4.43
CA ILE A 80 6.76 2.28 4.12
C ILE A 80 6.75 1.35 5.32
N PHE A 81 5.59 0.77 5.59
CA PHE A 81 5.35 -0.12 6.71
C PHE A 81 4.60 -1.35 6.26
N GLU A 82 4.86 -2.43 6.97
CA GLU A 82 4.12 -3.69 6.89
C GLU A 82 3.34 -3.86 8.19
N LEU A 83 2.03 -4.15 8.07
CA LEU A 83 1.13 -4.39 9.19
C LEU A 83 0.64 -5.84 9.13
N SER A 84 1.09 -6.65 10.08
CA SER A 84 0.67 -8.06 10.22
C SER A 84 -0.40 -8.21 11.31
N GLY A 85 -1.14 -9.33 11.28
CA GLY A 85 -2.26 -9.57 12.20
C GLY A 85 -3.55 -8.87 11.75
N ASN A 86 -4.43 -8.55 12.70
CA ASN A 86 -5.75 -7.96 12.39
C ASN A 86 -5.64 -6.45 12.08
N TRP A 87 -5.02 -6.13 10.95
CA TRP A 87 -4.82 -4.75 10.50
C TRP A 87 -6.14 -4.01 10.27
N LYS A 88 -7.22 -4.72 9.88
CA LYS A 88 -8.55 -4.12 9.69
C LYS A 88 -9.11 -3.54 10.99
N ALA A 89 -8.93 -4.24 12.12
CA ALA A 89 -9.34 -3.73 13.42
C ALA A 89 -8.59 -2.43 13.78
N LEU A 90 -7.27 -2.39 13.57
CA LEU A 90 -6.51 -1.15 13.76
C LEU A 90 -7.00 -0.04 12.85
N MET A 91 -7.12 -0.32 11.56
CA MET A 91 -7.56 0.67 10.58
C MET A 91 -8.94 1.24 10.92
N SER A 92 -9.85 0.45 11.51
CA SER A 92 -11.16 0.94 11.94
C SER A 92 -11.13 2.00 13.04
N GLU A 93 -10.02 2.08 13.79
CA GLU A 93 -9.82 3.09 14.84
C GLU A 93 -9.10 4.34 14.34
N VAL A 94 -8.27 4.21 13.30
CA VAL A 94 -7.37 5.29 12.84
C VAL A 94 -7.70 5.82 11.45
N CYS A 95 -8.61 5.19 10.72
CA CYS A 95 -8.96 5.55 9.35
C CYS A 95 -10.49 5.59 9.20
N ILE A 96 -11.00 6.63 8.55
CA ILE A 96 -12.44 6.79 8.31
C ILE A 96 -12.95 5.89 7.17
N TYR A 97 -12.06 5.35 6.35
CA TYR A 97 -12.43 4.49 5.23
C TYR A 97 -13.04 3.17 5.70
N ASP A 98 -14.13 2.75 5.06
CA ASP A 98 -14.82 1.49 5.37
C ASP A 98 -14.16 0.30 4.65
N PHE A 99 -13.20 -0.35 5.32
CA PHE A 99 -12.47 -1.53 4.82
C PHE A 99 -13.33 -2.81 4.69
N ARG A 100 -14.63 -2.76 4.97
CA ARG A 100 -15.56 -3.85 4.61
C ARG A 100 -15.87 -3.86 3.11
N GLN A 101 -15.65 -2.73 2.44
CA GLN A 101 -15.91 -2.56 1.01
C GLN A 101 -14.66 -2.83 0.14
N SER A 102 -13.48 -2.87 0.75
CA SER A 102 -12.23 -3.18 0.04
C SER A 102 -12.11 -4.66 -0.29
N GLN A 103 -11.53 -4.94 -1.46
CA GLN A 103 -11.21 -6.27 -1.95
C GLN A 103 -9.69 -6.45 -2.05
N PRO A 104 -9.17 -7.69 -1.95
CA PRO A 104 -7.79 -7.98 -2.30
C PRO A 104 -7.44 -7.44 -3.69
N GLY A 105 -6.27 -6.84 -3.82
CA GLY A 105 -5.85 -6.18 -5.06
C GLY A 105 -6.27 -4.71 -5.17
N ASP A 106 -7.05 -4.16 -4.23
CA ASP A 106 -7.31 -2.73 -4.19
C ASP A 106 -6.06 -1.93 -3.83
N PHE A 107 -5.81 -0.85 -4.58
CA PHE A 107 -4.86 0.20 -4.25
C PHE A 107 -5.63 1.41 -3.71
N LEU A 108 -5.48 1.69 -2.41
CA LEU A 108 -6.24 2.74 -1.76
C LEU A 108 -5.36 3.94 -1.46
N MET A 109 -5.91 5.14 -1.59
CA MET A 109 -5.33 6.38 -1.06
C MET A 109 -6.29 6.96 -0.03
N VAL A 110 -5.91 6.95 1.24
CA VAL A 110 -6.79 7.33 2.35
C VAL A 110 -6.03 8.11 3.42
N SER A 111 -6.77 8.67 4.39
CA SER A 111 -6.20 9.35 5.55
C SER A 111 -6.19 8.42 6.76
N ILE A 112 -5.00 8.08 7.25
CA ILE A 112 -4.78 7.23 8.43
C ILE A 112 -4.13 8.09 9.50
N ALA A 113 -4.74 8.22 10.68
CA ALA A 113 -4.26 9.05 11.77
C ALA A 113 -3.92 10.49 11.34
N GLY A 114 -4.69 11.05 10.40
CA GLY A 114 -4.48 12.39 9.85
C GLY A 114 -3.36 12.49 8.79
N VAL A 115 -2.76 11.37 8.36
CA VAL A 115 -1.71 11.32 7.33
C VAL A 115 -2.26 10.69 6.06
N SER A 116 -2.03 11.33 4.91
CA SER A 116 -2.29 10.74 3.59
C SER A 116 -1.36 9.56 3.35
N ALA A 117 -1.95 8.37 3.17
CA ALA A 117 -1.24 7.13 2.95
C ALA A 117 -1.83 6.36 1.78
N TRP A 118 -0.99 5.63 1.05
CA TRP A 118 -1.43 4.61 0.12
C TRP A 118 -1.36 3.23 0.77
N LEU A 119 -2.20 2.29 0.31
CA LEU A 119 -2.26 0.92 0.81
C LEU A 119 -2.41 -0.09 -0.33
N LEU A 120 -1.78 -1.25 -0.16
CA LEU A 120 -1.99 -2.44 -0.96
C LEU A 120 -2.87 -3.39 -0.16
N VAL A 121 -4.16 -3.51 -0.50
CA VAL A 121 -5.08 -4.39 0.22
C VAL A 121 -4.73 -5.85 -0.10
N PRO A 122 -4.21 -6.61 0.88
CA PRO A 122 -3.64 -7.91 0.61
C PRO A 122 -4.71 -8.98 0.41
N GLU A 123 -4.28 -10.12 -0.14
CA GLU A 123 -5.01 -11.38 0.00
C GLU A 123 -5.20 -11.75 1.47
N ALA A 124 -6.12 -12.67 1.75
CA ALA A 124 -6.38 -13.14 3.11
C ALA A 124 -5.09 -13.60 3.80
N ASP A 125 -4.95 -13.24 5.09
CA ASP A 125 -3.82 -13.56 5.96
C ASP A 125 -2.45 -12.96 5.59
N ALA A 126 -2.32 -12.29 4.44
CA ALA A 126 -1.12 -11.53 4.10
C ALA A 126 -1.09 -10.16 4.80
N PRO A 127 0.11 -9.64 5.13
CA PRO A 127 0.23 -8.36 5.80
C PRO A 127 -0.15 -7.21 4.86
N LEU A 128 -0.72 -6.17 5.43
CA LEU A 128 -1.04 -4.93 4.74
C LEU A 128 0.25 -4.13 4.51
N ILE A 129 0.52 -3.74 3.27
CA ILE A 129 1.59 -2.81 2.95
C ILE A 129 0.98 -1.42 2.79
N LEU A 130 1.60 -0.43 3.39
CA LEU A 130 1.21 0.97 3.24
C LEU A 130 2.42 1.88 3.24
N GLY A 131 2.28 3.04 2.62
CA GLY A 131 3.30 4.08 2.65
C GLY A 131 2.71 5.48 2.74
N CYS A 132 3.52 6.39 3.27
CA CYS A 132 3.19 7.81 3.37
C CYS A 132 4.42 8.65 3.02
N ASP A 133 4.24 9.97 2.95
CA ASP A 133 5.35 10.90 2.78
C ASP A 133 6.42 10.70 3.88
N PRO A 134 7.71 10.67 3.52
CA PRO A 134 8.79 10.36 4.47
C PRO A 134 8.84 11.27 5.69
N THR A 135 8.40 12.52 5.55
CA THR A 135 8.42 13.50 6.64
C THR A 135 7.47 13.12 7.78
N PHE A 136 6.44 12.31 7.50
CA PHE A 136 5.52 11.78 8.50
C PHE A 136 5.93 10.42 9.06
N GLY A 137 6.96 9.76 8.51
CA GLY A 137 7.26 8.36 8.81
C GLY A 137 7.39 8.06 10.31
N HIS A 138 8.13 8.90 11.06
CA HIS A 138 8.29 8.72 12.50
C HIS A 138 6.97 8.88 13.27
N TYR A 139 6.24 9.97 13.01
CA TYR A 139 4.94 10.24 13.61
C TYR A 139 3.95 9.11 13.31
N PHE A 140 3.90 8.66 12.06
CA PHE A 140 3.00 7.63 11.59
C PHE A 140 3.26 6.30 12.31
N GLN A 141 4.52 5.87 12.36
CA GLN A 141 4.91 4.65 13.06
C GLN A 141 4.60 4.72 14.55
N GLU A 142 4.94 5.83 15.21
CA GLU A 142 4.70 5.99 16.64
C GLU A 142 3.20 5.98 16.94
N THR A 143 2.39 6.71 16.17
CA THR A 143 0.95 6.81 16.38
C THR A 143 0.29 5.44 16.25
N LEU A 144 0.61 4.67 15.20
CA LEU A 144 0.08 3.33 15.05
C LEU A 144 0.56 2.38 16.16
N SER A 145 1.84 2.46 16.54
CA SER A 145 2.39 1.65 17.63
C SER A 145 1.71 1.94 18.97
N GLN A 146 1.46 3.22 19.28
CA GLN A 146 0.74 3.62 20.48
C GLN A 146 -0.71 3.13 20.45
N GLN A 147 -1.39 3.20 19.30
CA GLN A 147 -2.75 2.69 19.17
C GLN A 147 -2.82 1.18 19.43
N ILE A 148 -1.91 0.41 18.83
CA ILE A 148 -1.76 -1.04 19.06
C ILE A 148 -1.59 -1.33 20.55
N GLN A 149 -0.75 -0.56 21.26
CA GLN A 149 -0.45 -0.79 22.66
C GLN A 149 -1.56 -0.35 23.62
N LYS A 150 -2.30 0.71 23.30
CA LYS A 150 -3.22 1.36 24.23
C LYS A 150 -4.69 1.05 23.96
N SER A 151 -5.06 0.66 22.75
CA SER A 151 -6.47 0.38 22.43
C SER A 151 -6.99 -0.78 23.27
N PRO A 152 -8.11 -0.60 23.99
CA PRO A 152 -8.80 -1.70 24.65
C PRO A 152 -9.50 -2.63 23.63
N PHE A 153 -9.89 -2.12 22.47
CA PHE A 153 -10.65 -2.88 21.47
C PHE A 153 -9.77 -3.84 20.67
N LEU A 154 -8.50 -3.49 20.45
CA LEU A 154 -7.53 -4.39 19.78
C LEU A 154 -7.08 -5.55 20.69
N LYS A 155 -7.36 -5.49 21.98
CA LYS A 155 -6.97 -6.49 22.99
C LYS A 155 -8.11 -7.41 23.41
N MET A 156 -9.35 -7.12 23.01
CA MET A 156 -10.45 -8.05 23.21
C MET A 156 -10.27 -9.20 22.23
N GLU A 157 -9.64 -10.29 22.70
CA GLU A 157 -9.96 -11.60 22.14
C GLU A 157 -11.45 -11.80 22.37
N CYS A 158 -12.21 -12.11 21.31
CA CYS A 158 -13.60 -12.50 21.45
C CYS A 158 -13.65 -13.64 22.47
N GLN A 159 -14.09 -13.35 23.69
CA GLN A 159 -14.60 -14.38 24.56
C GLN A 159 -15.88 -14.83 23.88
N ASP A 160 -15.80 -15.95 23.18
CA ASP A 160 -16.99 -16.69 22.81
C ASP A 160 -17.70 -17.03 24.13
N ASP A 161 -18.80 -16.34 24.39
CA ASP A 161 -19.71 -16.64 25.50
C ASP A 161 -20.36 -18.01 25.19
N ASP A 162 -19.73 -19.09 25.64
CA ASP A 162 -20.32 -20.44 25.78
C ASP A 162 -20.88 -20.65 27.21
#